data_AF-A0A0R1VGP0-F1
#
_entry.id   AF-A0A0R1VGP0-F1
#
_cell.length_a   1.000
_cell.length_b   1.000
_cell.length_c   1.000
_cell.angle_alpha   90.00
_cell.angle_beta   90.00
_cell.angle_gamma   90.00
#
_symmetry.space_group_name_H-M   'P 1'
#
loop_
_entity.id
_entity.type
_entity.pdbx_description
1 polymer ?
#
loop_
_entity_poly.entity_id
_entity_poly.type
_entity_poly.pdbx_seq_one_letter_code
_entity_poly.pdbx_strand_id
1 'polypeptide(L)'
;MKSLWGLFNVLFGIAFVVLAIQFFSGKWLKLLAGSANATSRQLISAGRVISPALFILGISVFLLGFPENKLFVKIGNIGFVIAIGYIIVMVLITMFQSSR
;
A
#
# COMPACT_ATOMS: atom_id res chain seq x y z
N MET A 1 -0.89 25.06 12.86
CA MET A 1 -1.02 23.59 12.81
C MET A 1 -1.13 22.99 11.39
N LYS A 2 -1.19 23.78 10.30
CA LYS A 2 -1.32 23.25 8.91
C LYS A 2 -0.07 22.55 8.36
N SER A 3 1.12 22.84 8.87
CA SER A 3 2.39 22.28 8.37
C SER A 3 2.66 20.84 8.81
N LEU A 4 2.29 20.46 10.06
CA LEU A 4 2.61 19.15 10.61
C LEU A 4 1.85 18.01 9.90
N TRP A 5 0.55 18.20 9.65
CA TRP A 5 -0.26 17.20 8.93
C TRP A 5 0.23 16.94 7.51
N GLY A 6 0.60 18.01 6.79
CA GLY A 6 1.20 17.87 5.45
C GLY A 6 2.52 17.11 5.51
N LEU A 7 3.38 17.43 6.48
CA LEU A 7 4.66 16.76 6.67
C LEU A 7 4.51 15.26 6.99
N PHE A 8 3.58 14.90 7.89
CA PHE A 8 3.27 13.50 8.20
C PHE A 8 2.82 12.75 6.95
N ASN A 9 1.90 13.32 6.17
CA ASN A 9 1.42 12.72 4.93
C ASN A 9 2.55 12.50 3.91
N VAL A 10 3.48 13.44 3.78
CA VAL A 10 4.67 13.25 2.92
C VAL A 10 5.53 12.09 3.41
N LEU A 11 5.85 12.05 4.71
CA LEU A 11 6.67 10.99 5.29
C LEU A 11 6.02 9.61 5.17
N PHE A 12 4.73 9.52 5.50
CA PHE A 12 3.96 8.28 5.35
C PHE A 12 3.86 7.86 3.88
N GLY A 13 3.60 8.80 2.97
CA GLY A 13 3.54 8.51 1.54
C GLY A 13 4.85 7.90 1.01
N ILE A 14 5.99 8.50 1.36
CA ILE A 14 7.31 7.96 1.02
C ILE A 14 7.51 6.57 1.64
N ALA A 15 7.17 6.39 2.93
CA ALA A 15 7.29 5.11 3.60
C ALA A 15 6.45 4.01 2.90
N PHE A 16 5.21 4.31 2.51
CA PHE A 16 4.35 3.38 1.77
C PHE A 16 4.92 3.00 0.40
N VAL A 17 5.52 3.96 -0.32
CA VAL A 17 6.20 3.67 -1.60
C VAL A 17 7.39 2.74 -1.39
N VAL A 18 8.22 3.01 -0.37
CA VAL A 18 9.35 2.14 -0.03
C VAL A 18 8.86 0.73 0.35
N LEU A 19 7.81 0.63 1.16
CA LEU A 19 7.20 -0.65 1.51
C LEU A 19 6.67 -1.36 0.26
N ALA A 20 6.00 -0.67 -0.66
CA ALA A 20 5.52 -1.25 -1.91
C ALA A 20 6.66 -1.89 -2.73
N ILE A 21 7.81 -1.21 -2.85
CA ILE A 21 8.99 -1.71 -3.55
C ILE A 21 9.56 -2.95 -2.85
N GLN A 22 9.63 -2.94 -1.52
CA GLN A 22 10.13 -4.07 -0.74
C GLN A 22 9.20 -5.29 -0.81
N PHE A 23 7.88 -5.06 -0.84
CA PHE A 23 6.86 -6.09 -1.02
C PHE A 23 6.90 -6.67 -2.43
N PHE A 24 7.04 -5.84 -3.48
CA PHE A 24 7.23 -6.29 -4.86
C PHE A 24 8.46 -7.20 -5.00
N SER A 25 9.53 -6.88 -4.27
CA SER A 25 10.76 -7.67 -4.23
C SER A 25 10.65 -8.96 -3.41
N GLY A 26 9.53 -9.19 -2.70
CA GLY A 26 9.28 -10.37 -1.88
C GLY A 26 10.14 -10.50 -0.61
N LYS A 27 11.07 -9.57 -0.36
CA LYS A 27 12.01 -9.62 0.78
C LYS A 27 11.29 -9.49 2.12
N TRP A 28 10.38 -8.53 2.23
CA TRP A 28 9.61 -8.31 3.46
C TRP A 28 8.52 -9.35 3.68
N LEU A 29 7.90 -9.84 2.60
CA LEU A 29 7.00 -10.99 2.69
C LEU A 29 7.71 -12.25 3.16
N LYS A 30 8.99 -12.45 2.79
CA LYS A 30 9.81 -13.55 3.32
C LYS A 30 10.12 -13.40 4.82
N LEU A 31 10.32 -12.18 5.30
CA LEU A 31 10.49 -11.89 6.74
C LEU A 31 9.20 -12.10 7.52
N LEU A 32 8.06 -11.64 6.98
CA LEU A 32 6.74 -11.78 7.59
C LEU A 32 6.22 -13.21 7.56
N ALA A 33 6.48 -13.94 6.47
CA ALA A 33 6.07 -15.34 6.30
C ALA A 33 7.06 -16.34 6.89
N GLY A 34 8.05 -15.88 7.66
CA GLY A 34 9.05 -16.72 8.32
C GLY A 34 8.50 -17.83 9.20
N SER A 35 7.19 -17.87 9.48
CA SER A 35 6.50 -18.93 10.22
C SER A 35 5.59 -19.85 9.38
N ALA A 36 5.35 -19.57 8.09
CA ALA A 36 4.19 -20.12 7.37
C ALA A 36 4.49 -21.17 6.28
N ASN A 37 5.71 -21.69 6.15
CA ASN A 37 6.10 -22.67 5.10
C ASN A 37 5.74 -22.25 3.65
N ALA A 38 5.56 -20.95 3.40
CA ALA A 38 5.21 -20.45 2.07
C ALA A 38 6.44 -20.48 1.15
N THR A 39 6.27 -20.99 -0.07
CA THR A 39 7.36 -21.07 -1.05
C THR A 39 7.74 -19.66 -1.52
N SER A 40 9.03 -19.40 -1.77
CA SER A 40 9.53 -18.11 -2.26
C SER A 40 8.76 -17.57 -3.48
N ARG A 41 8.30 -18.45 -4.39
CA ARG A 41 7.47 -18.05 -5.55
C ARG A 41 6.09 -17.54 -5.15
N GLN A 42 5.43 -18.17 -4.20
CA GLN A 42 4.11 -17.76 -3.71
C GLN A 42 4.18 -16.39 -3.04
N LEU A 43 5.24 -16.15 -2.25
CA LEU A 43 5.50 -14.87 -1.60
C LEU A 43 5.80 -13.75 -2.59
N ILE A 44 6.62 -14.01 -3.62
CA ILE A 44 6.88 -13.03 -4.68
C ILE A 44 5.59 -12.74 -5.48
N SER A 45 4.79 -13.77 -5.78
CA SER A 45 3.51 -13.60 -6.46
C SER A 45 2.54 -12.74 -5.65
N ALA A 46 2.36 -13.02 -4.35
CA ALA A 46 1.53 -12.21 -3.46
C ALA A 46 2.04 -10.76 -3.36
N GLY A 47 3.36 -10.59 -3.27
CA GLY A 47 4.01 -9.28 -3.24
C GLY A 47 3.75 -8.45 -4.48
N ARG A 48 3.83 -9.04 -5.67
CA ARG A 48 3.54 -8.37 -6.94
C ARG A 48 2.08 -8.00 -7.12
N VAL A 49 1.18 -8.75 -6.49
CA VAL A 49 -0.25 -8.51 -6.56
C VAL A 49 -0.64 -7.36 -5.63
N ILE A 50 -0.06 -7.28 -4.43
CA ILE A 50 -0.42 -6.25 -3.44
C ILE A 50 0.37 -4.94 -3.59
N SER A 51 1.59 -5.00 -4.16
CA SER A 51 2.44 -3.81 -4.29
C SER A 51 1.84 -2.67 -5.12
N PRO A 52 1.09 -2.88 -6.22
CA PRO A 52 0.51 -1.78 -6.98
C PRO A 52 -0.46 -0.96 -6.14
N ALA A 53 -1.26 -1.62 -5.30
CA ALA A 53 -2.19 -0.93 -4.40
C ALA A 53 -1.45 -0.14 -3.31
N LEU A 54 -0.40 -0.72 -2.71
CA LEU A 54 0.44 -0.02 -1.75
C LEU A 54 1.16 1.19 -2.36
N PHE A 55 1.58 1.07 -3.62
CA PHE A 55 2.22 2.15 -4.35
C PHE A 55 1.25 3.31 -4.63
N ILE A 56 0.04 2.99 -5.13
CA ILE A 56 -1.02 3.98 -5.35
C ILE A 56 -1.42 4.63 -4.01
N LEU A 57 -1.51 3.86 -2.93
CA LEU A 57 -1.78 4.38 -1.59
C LEU A 57 -0.68 5.36 -1.14
N GLY A 58 0.59 5.01 -1.34
CA GLY A 58 1.73 5.87 -0.99
C GLY A 58 1.75 7.17 -1.77
N ILE A 59 1.52 7.13 -3.09
CA ILE A 59 1.38 8.34 -3.91
C ILE A 59 0.19 9.19 -3.46
N SER A 60 -0.93 8.55 -3.15
CA SER A 60 -2.15 9.24 -2.73
C SER A 60 -1.94 10.00 -1.42
N VAL A 61 -1.35 9.34 -0.42
CA VAL A 61 -1.02 9.94 0.88
C VAL A 61 0.05 11.04 0.71
N PHE A 62 1.04 10.84 -0.15
CA PHE A 62 2.03 11.88 -0.47
C PHE A 62 1.39 13.14 -1.06
N LEU A 63 0.47 13.00 -2.01
CA LEU A 63 -0.25 14.13 -2.62
C LEU A 63 -1.14 14.88 -1.60
N LEU A 64 -1.72 14.17 -0.63
CA LEU A 64 -2.46 14.77 0.49
C LEU A 64 -1.56 15.53 1.46
N GLY A 65 -0.24 15.44 1.32
CA GLY A 65 0.75 16.26 2.01
C GLY A 65 0.77 17.72 1.57
N PHE A 66 0.19 18.03 0.41
CA PHE A 66 0.19 19.36 -0.21
C PHE A 66 -1.24 19.92 -0.33
N PRO A 67 -1.91 20.25 0.80
CA PRO A 67 -3.32 20.60 0.82
C PRO A 67 -3.65 21.92 0.09
N GLU A 68 -2.64 22.75 -0.18
CA GLU A 68 -2.82 24.02 -0.92
C GLU A 68 -3.16 23.79 -2.39
N ASN A 69 -2.77 22.64 -2.95
CA ASN A 69 -3.09 22.28 -4.32
C ASN A 69 -4.37 21.41 -4.38
N LYS A 70 -5.48 22.03 -4.75
CA LYS A 70 -6.80 21.35 -4.88
C LYS A 70 -6.77 20.15 -5.83
N LEU A 71 -5.94 20.17 -6.86
CA LEU A 71 -5.80 19.07 -7.80
C LEU A 71 -5.09 17.87 -7.16
N PHE A 72 -4.04 18.12 -6.36
CA PHE A 72 -3.36 17.07 -5.59
C PHE A 72 -4.27 16.44 -4.56
N VAL A 73 -5.07 17.24 -3.85
CA VAL A 73 -6.06 16.72 -2.89
C VAL A 73 -7.10 15.85 -3.58
N LYS A 74 -7.61 16.27 -4.75
CA LYS A 74 -8.61 15.50 -5.50
C LYS A 74 -8.04 14.17 -6.00
N ILE A 75 -6.86 14.18 -6.62
CA ILE A 75 -6.20 12.96 -7.11
C ILE A 75 -5.83 12.05 -5.95
N GLY A 76 -5.27 12.61 -4.87
CA GLY A 76 -4.94 11.88 -3.66
C GLY A 76 -6.15 11.17 -3.06
N ASN A 77 -7.29 11.85 -2.91
CA ASN A 77 -8.51 11.23 -2.39
C ASN A 77 -9.02 10.10 -3.30
N ILE A 78 -9.05 10.30 -4.62
CA ILE A 78 -9.50 9.27 -5.58
C ILE A 78 -8.58 8.04 -5.51
N GLY A 79 -7.26 8.25 -5.58
CA GLY A 79 -6.29 7.17 -5.51
C GLY A 79 -6.35 6.43 -4.17
N PHE A 80 -6.57 7.16 -3.07
CA PHE A 80 -6.71 6.58 -1.73
C PHE A 80 -7.91 5.64 -1.65
N VAL A 81 -9.08 6.07 -2.13
CA VAL A 81 -10.30 5.25 -2.15
C VAL A 81 -10.13 4.00 -3.02
N ILE A 82 -9.52 4.14 -4.20
CA ILE A 82 -9.27 3.01 -5.11
C ILE A 82 -8.31 2.00 -4.47
N ALA A 83 -7.21 2.46 -3.88
CA ALA A 83 -6.21 1.60 -3.25
C ALA A 83 -6.80 0.85 -2.05
N ILE A 84 -7.57 1.54 -1.18
CA ILE A 84 -8.25 0.89 -0.05
C ILE A 84 -9.28 -0.11 -0.55
N GLY A 85 -10.11 0.26 -1.55
CA GLY A 85 -11.09 -0.65 -2.13
C GLY A 85 -10.46 -1.93 -2.66
N TYR A 86 -9.33 -1.80 -3.37
CA TYR A 86 -8.57 -2.96 -3.85
C TYR A 86 -8.06 -3.83 -2.69
N ILE A 87 -7.45 -3.23 -1.67
CA ILE A 87 -6.93 -3.97 -0.50
C ILE A 87 -8.06 -4.73 0.21
N ILE A 88 -9.21 -4.09 0.42
CA ILE A 88 -10.39 -4.72 1.05
C ILE A 88 -10.85 -5.93 0.24
N VAL A 89 -11.02 -5.78 -1.08
CA VAL A 89 -11.43 -6.88 -1.96
C VAL A 89 -10.46 -8.05 -1.87
N MET A 90 -9.15 -7.77 -1.87
CA MET A 90 -8.13 -8.80 -1.78
C MET A 90 -8.11 -9.50 -0.42
N VAL A 91 -8.31 -8.77 0.67
CA VAL A 91 -8.46 -9.33 2.01
C VAL A 91 -9.67 -10.26 2.06
N LEU A 92 -10.83 -9.82 1.56
CA LEU A 92 -12.04 -10.63 1.52
C LEU A 92 -11.83 -11.93 0.73
N ILE A 93 -11.27 -11.84 -0.48
CA ILE A 93 -10.96 -13.02 -1.31
C ILE A 93 -10.06 -14.00 -0.54
N THR A 94 -9.01 -13.49 0.11
CA THR A 94 -8.05 -14.31 0.86
C THR A 94 -8.71 -14.99 2.05
N MET A 95 -9.57 -14.28 2.81
CA MET A 95 -10.29 -14.88 3.94
C MET A 95 -11.28 -15.96 3.50
N PHE A 96 -12.02 -15.75 2.41
CA PHE A 96 -12.95 -16.76 1.89
C PHE A 96 -12.24 -17.98 1.30
N GLN A 97 -11.07 -17.80 0.68
CA GLN A 97 -10.25 -18.91 0.20
C GLN A 97 -9.63 -19.72 1.34
N SER A 98 -9.20 -19.08 2.42
CA SER A 98 -8.63 -19.77 3.57
C SER A 98 -9.65 -20.54 4.43
N SER A 99 -10.95 -20.27 4.26
CA SER A 99 -12.04 -20.94 4.98
C SER A 99 -12.56 -22.20 4.27
N ARG A 100 -12.06 -22.53 3.08
CA ARG A 100 -12.38 -23.75 2.33
C ARG A 100 -11.22 -24.73 2.41
#